data_AF-A0A8C0ZRB5-F1
#
_entry.id   AF-A0A8C0ZRB5-F1
#
_cell.length_a   1.000
_cell.length_b   1.000
_cell.length_c   1.000
_cell.angle_alpha   90.00
_cell.angle_beta   90.00
_cell.angle_gamma   90.00
#
_symmetry.space_group_name_H-M   'P 1'
#
loop_
_entity.id
_entity.type
_entity.pdbx_description
1 polymer ?
#
loop_
_entity_poly.entity_id
_entity_poly.type
_entity_poly.pdbx_seq_one_letter_code
_entity_poly.pdbx_strand_id
1 'polypeptide(L)'
;MDSLTEANGNFGLNLLKNLGGSNLENIFFSPLSISLALAMVYKRAKGSTAAQMAQVPQAVSQTIHVALNLYIEMIFCISNPKVIVAFT
;
A
#
# COMPACT_ATOMS: atom_id res chain seq x y z
N MET A 1 -6.13 -3.70 13.87
CA MET A 1 -5.12 -4.32 12.98
C MET A 1 -5.84 -5.12 11.90
N ASP A 2 -6.80 -5.97 12.26
CA ASP A 2 -7.52 -6.86 11.34
C ASP A 2 -8.17 -6.16 10.14
N SER A 3 -8.83 -5.02 10.35
CA SER A 3 -9.47 -4.25 9.26
C SER A 3 -8.49 -3.70 8.23
N LEU A 4 -7.27 -3.34 8.65
CA LEU A 4 -6.24 -2.85 7.74
C LEU A 4 -5.63 -4.00 6.95
N THR A 5 -5.34 -5.12 7.62
CA THR A 5 -4.82 -6.33 6.98
C THR A 5 -5.80 -6.82 5.93
N GLU A 6 -7.09 -6.85 6.25
CA GLU A 6 -8.17 -7.21 5.33
C GLU A 6 -8.26 -6.22 4.16
N ALA A 7 -8.26 -4.90 4.43
CA ALA A 7 -8.32 -3.88 3.39
C ALA A 7 -7.11 -3.94 2.43
N ASN A 8 -5.90 -4.13 2.96
CA ASN A 8 -4.68 -4.23 2.16
C ASN A 8 -4.61 -5.57 1.38
N GLY A 9 -5.08 -6.66 1.98
CA GLY A 9 -5.23 -7.96 1.30
C GLY A 9 -6.22 -7.86 0.13
N ASN A 10 -7.39 -7.28 0.36
CA ASN A 10 -8.40 -7.05 -0.67
C ASN A 10 -7.90 -6.12 -1.78
N PHE A 11 -7.18 -5.05 -1.44
CA PHE A 11 -6.53 -4.17 -2.40
C PHE A 11 -5.52 -4.95 -3.28
N GLY A 12 -4.65 -5.75 -2.67
CA GLY A 12 -3.67 -6.56 -3.38
C GLY A 12 -4.31 -7.58 -4.32
N LEU A 13 -5.34 -8.30 -3.86
CA LEU A 13 -6.07 -9.27 -4.69
C LEU A 13 -6.78 -8.60 -5.87
N ASN A 14 -7.41 -7.44 -5.65
CA ASN A 14 -8.06 -6.70 -6.74
C ASN A 14 -7.05 -6.16 -7.75
N LEU A 15 -5.90 -5.66 -7.28
CA LEU A 15 -4.83 -5.22 -8.17
C LEU A 15 -4.25 -6.39 -8.97
N LEU A 16 -4.03 -7.55 -8.35
CA LEU A 16 -3.56 -8.75 -9.04
C LEU A 16 -4.55 -9.21 -10.11
N LYS A 17 -5.86 -9.20 -9.83
CA LYS A 17 -6.90 -9.52 -10.83
C LYS A 17 -6.86 -8.56 -12.01
N ASN A 18 -6.71 -7.26 -11.76
CA ASN A 18 -6.62 -6.25 -12.82
C ASN A 18 -5.33 -6.39 -13.65
N LEU A 19 -4.22 -6.75 -13.02
CA LEU A 19 -2.94 -7.00 -13.70
C LEU A 19 -2.92 -8.35 -14.43
N GLY A 20 -3.60 -9.37 -13.90
CA GLY A 20 -3.67 -10.72 -14.47
C GLY A 20 -4.43 -10.82 -15.79
N GLY A 21 -5.12 -9.75 -16.21
CA GLY A 21 -5.65 -9.62 -17.57
C GLY A 21 -4.59 -9.23 -18.62
N SER A 22 -3.34 -9.03 -18.22
CA SER A 22 -2.22 -8.76 -19.13
C SER A 22 -1.48 -10.05 -19.51
N ASN A 23 -0.78 -10.07 -20.65
CA ASN A 23 0.06 -11.20 -21.10
C ASN A 23 1.35 -11.38 -20.25
N LEU A 24 1.35 -10.93 -18.99
CA LEU A 24 2.49 -11.08 -18.09
C LEU A 24 2.47 -12.49 -17.50
N GLU A 25 3.48 -13.30 -17.85
CA GLU A 25 3.61 -14.67 -17.34
C GLU A 25 3.82 -14.73 -15.82
N ASN A 26 4.46 -13.70 -15.24
CA ASN A 26 4.72 -13.60 -13.81
C ASN A 26 4.44 -12.18 -13.33
N ILE A 27 3.64 -12.05 -12.28
CA ILE A 27 3.30 -10.76 -11.65
C ILE A 27 3.72 -10.82 -10.18
N PHE A 28 4.64 -9.95 -9.79
CA PHE A 28 5.11 -9.83 -8.41
C PHE A 28 5.08 -8.37 -7.98
N PHE A 29 4.42 -8.08 -6.85
CA PHE A 29 4.36 -6.75 -6.27
C PHE A 29 4.04 -6.80 -4.77
N SER A 30 4.28 -5.69 -4.07
CA SER A 30 3.90 -5.52 -2.66
C SER A 30 2.66 -4.64 -2.55
N PRO A 31 1.48 -5.19 -2.21
CA PRO A 31 0.25 -4.41 -2.04
C PRO A 31 0.40 -3.29 -1.02
N LEU A 32 1.14 -3.56 0.08
CA LEU A 32 1.33 -2.60 1.16
C LEU A 32 2.16 -1.39 0.72
N SER A 33 3.22 -1.63 -0.04
CA SER A 33 4.09 -0.56 -0.57
C SER A 33 3.32 0.38 -1.51
N ILE A 34 2.48 -0.19 -2.38
CA ILE A 34 1.65 0.59 -3.32
C ILE A 34 0.59 1.39 -2.56
N SER A 35 -0.10 0.78 -1.58
CA SER A 35 -1.07 1.47 -0.72
C SER A 35 -0.44 2.66 0.01
N LEU A 36 0.80 2.48 0.50
CA LEU A 36 1.55 3.54 1.19
C LEU A 36 1.88 4.70 0.24
N ALA A 37 2.37 4.40 -0.96
CA ALA A 37 2.64 5.41 -1.98
C ALA A 37 1.38 6.19 -2.35
N LEU A 38 0.25 5.51 -2.55
CA LEU A 38 -1.04 6.14 -2.84
C LEU A 38 -1.51 7.02 -1.67
N ALA A 39 -1.32 6.60 -0.42
CA ALA A 39 -1.68 7.41 0.74
C ALA A 39 -0.87 8.73 0.81
N MET A 40 0.43 8.67 0.50
CA MET A 40 1.29 9.87 0.44
C MET A 40 0.86 10.83 -0.67
N VAL A 41 0.52 10.31 -1.85
CA VAL A 41 0.01 11.11 -2.98
C VAL A 41 -1.36 11.71 -2.65
N TYR A 42 -2.25 10.92 -2.05
CA TYR A 42 -3.59 11.38 -1.65
C TYR A 42 -3.53 12.54 -0.65
N LYS A 43 -2.61 12.48 0.31
CA LYS A 43 -2.37 13.56 1.28
C LYS A 43 -2.01 14.90 0.63
N ARG A 44 -1.41 14.88 -0.56
CA ARG A 44 -1.05 16.09 -1.33
C ARG A 44 -2.08 16.44 -2.41
N ALA A 45 -2.97 15.52 -2.76
CA ALA A 45 -4.00 15.72 -3.77
C ALA A 45 -5.04 16.76 -3.33
N LYS A 46 -5.59 17.51 -4.29
CA LYS A 46 -6.66 18.51 -4.08
C LYS A 46 -7.73 18.39 -5.17
N GLY A 47 -8.90 18.96 -4.93
CA GLY A 47 -9.97 19.04 -5.92
C GLY A 47 -10.41 17.67 -6.45
N SER A 48 -10.56 17.56 -7.76
CA SER A 48 -11.00 16.33 -8.45
C SER A 48 -10.05 15.15 -8.25
N THR A 49 -8.74 15.38 -8.15
CA THR A 49 -7.75 14.31 -7.90
C THR A 49 -7.95 13.67 -6.54
N ALA A 50 -8.18 14.48 -5.49
CA ALA A 50 -8.49 13.93 -4.17
C ALA A 50 -9.81 13.15 -4.20
N ALA A 51 -10.83 13.65 -4.89
CA ALA A 51 -12.12 12.97 -5.01
C ALA A 51 -12.02 11.61 -5.72
N GLN A 52 -11.20 11.49 -6.76
CA GLN A 52 -10.94 10.21 -7.45
C GLN A 52 -10.14 9.24 -6.56
N MET A 53 -9.10 9.72 -5.89
CA MET A 53 -8.29 8.88 -5.00
C MET A 53 -9.04 8.42 -3.75
N ALA A 54 -10.06 9.16 -3.30
CA ALA A 54 -10.95 8.75 -2.22
C ALA A 54 -11.88 7.58 -2.60
N GLN A 55 -12.08 7.31 -3.90
CA GLN A 55 -12.86 6.16 -4.39
C GLN A 55 -12.03 4.88 -4.48
N VAL A 56 -10.70 4.98 -4.37
CA VAL A 56 -9.82 3.81 -4.27
C VAL A 56 -10.08 3.15 -2.90
N PRO A 57 -10.19 1.80 -2.81
CA PRO A 57 -10.69 1.10 -1.63
C PRO A 57 -10.10 1.58 -0.30
N GLN A 58 -10.91 1.47 0.77
CA GLN A 58 -10.76 1.96 2.15
C GLN A 58 -9.35 1.93 2.79
N ALA A 59 -8.42 1.17 2.22
CA ALA A 59 -6.99 1.20 2.50
C ALA A 59 -6.30 2.56 2.27
N VAL A 60 -6.92 3.58 1.66
CA VAL A 60 -6.31 4.92 1.56
C VAL A 60 -6.72 5.84 2.72
N SER A 61 -7.95 5.67 3.22
CA SER A 61 -8.55 6.54 4.24
C SER A 61 -8.12 6.18 5.67
N GLN A 62 -8.11 4.88 6.02
CA GLN A 62 -7.65 4.42 7.34
C GLN A 62 -6.11 4.44 7.48
N THR A 63 -5.40 4.58 6.37
CA THR A 63 -3.95 4.43 6.28
C THR A 63 -3.20 5.71 6.60
N ILE A 64 -3.84 6.84 6.88
CA ILE A 64 -3.09 8.05 7.23
C ILE A 64 -2.32 7.89 8.55
N HIS A 65 -2.87 7.22 9.55
CA HIS A 65 -2.16 6.94 10.81
C HIS A 65 -1.23 5.73 10.70
N VAL A 66 -1.63 4.68 9.96
CA VAL A 66 -0.81 3.47 9.84
C VAL A 66 0.30 3.61 8.79
N ALA A 67 0.13 4.45 7.77
CA ALA A 67 1.19 4.83 6.84
C ALA A 67 2.34 5.51 7.56
N LEU A 68 2.08 6.35 8.56
CA LEU A 68 3.12 6.98 9.36
C LEU A 68 3.90 5.95 10.17
N ASN A 69 3.21 4.98 10.80
CA ASN A 69 3.90 3.88 11.51
C ASN A 69 4.66 2.96 10.54
N LEU A 70 4.08 2.61 9.40
CA LEU A 70 4.75 1.81 8.37
C LEU A 70 5.93 2.57 7.74
N TYR A 71 5.88 3.90 7.65
CA TYR A 71 6.99 4.74 7.20
C TYR A 71 8.14 4.74 8.23
N ILE A 72 7.82 4.75 9.53
CA ILE A 72 8.82 4.58 10.60
C ILE A 72 9.44 3.17 10.53
N GLU A 73 8.63 2.12 10.38
CA GLU A 73 9.13 0.74 10.24
C GLU A 73 9.94 0.54 8.97
N MET A 74 9.52 1.12 7.85
CA MET A 74 10.23 1.03 6.57
C MET A 74 11.56 1.81 6.62
N ILE A 75 11.59 3.00 7.23
CA ILE A 75 12.84 3.73 7.51
C ILE A 75 13.72 2.95 8.48
N PHE A 76 13.16 2.34 9.52
CA PHE A 76 13.89 1.55 10.49
C PHE A 76 14.54 0.32 9.84
N CYS A 77 13.82 -0.40 8.99
CA CYS A 77 14.32 -1.53 8.20
C CYS A 77 15.39 -1.11 7.19
N ILE A 78 15.23 0.04 6.51
CA ILE A 78 16.24 0.57 5.59
C ILE A 78 17.49 1.06 6.34
N SER A 79 17.32 1.60 7.55
CA SER A 79 18.41 2.10 8.39
C SER A 79 19.14 0.98 9.16
N ASN A 80 18.52 -0.19 9.31
CA ASN A 80 19.08 -1.36 9.99
C ASN A 80 19.03 -2.60 9.09
N PRO A 81 20.04 -2.82 8.22
CA PRO A 81 20.05 -3.95 7.28
C PRO A 81 20.04 -5.34 7.96
N LYS A 82 20.31 -5.43 9.26
CA LYS A 82 20.21 -6.68 10.05
C LYS A 82 18.77 -7.11 10.33
N VAL A 83 17.80 -6.20 10.29
CA VAL A 83 16.37 -6.49 10.53
C VAL A 83 15.74 -7.15 9.29
N ILE A 84 16.25 -6.81 8.10
CA ILE A 84 15.79 -7.36 6.82
C ILE A 84 15.98 -8.89 6.74
N VAL A 85 17.01 -9.42 7.39
CA VAL A 85 17.35 -10.86 7.37
C VAL A 85 16.55 -11.66 8.40
N ALA A 86 15.91 -11.01 9.37
CA ALA A 86 15.14 -11.70 10.42
C ALA A 86 13.70 -12.06 10.00
N PHE A 87 13.25 -11.59 8.84
CA PHE A 87 11.91 -11.84 8.29
C PHE A 87 11.93 -12.77 7.06
N THR A 88 13.04 -13.48 6.80
CA THR A 88 13.15 -14.52 5.77
C THR A 88 12.95 -15.90 6.38
#